data_AF-W4HNY9-F1
#
_entry.id   AF-W4HNY9-F1
#
_cell.length_a   1.000
_cell.length_b   1.000
_cell.length_c   1.000
_cell.angle_alpha   90.00
_cell.angle_beta   90.00
_cell.angle_gamma   90.00
#
_symmetry.space_group_name_H-M   'P 1'
#
loop_
_entity.id
_entity.type
_entity.pdbx_description
1 polymer ?
#
loop_
_entity_poly.entity_id
_entity_poly.type
_entity_poly.pdbx_seq_one_letter_code
_entity_poly.pdbx_strand_id
1 'polypeptide(L)'
;MPIIKTYRVKATKSASIPFVRAWHLDQPRNNQRSEVIKEVSGWVFTEGQPGPLLVELHVDGERVQSCPPNIPVPKARRAVLGSDDPSPNDITARFSIGVPLSATSIRLVFVYEDQSVTAAKITASNTFKVQEGLGGYLFLDNDTNKSVDQFTGRITLGTQAREGWEKFFEGLRHLEADGAIAKLMICPAKEEVFSDLYPHKRGVSTPVDNVVDLAGPGQLVDHFGALSAKREAAFSKIDTHWSDYGARIGAAVYLQSVGLASFASHLPTSFKDHRRFGDLGGKMTPQQSGTFLVLDPAEHVRQYVLCQTNQRFVTGAPLVNEDLEAKLSRKLQTVGAIDQPTAAGKNAFYAELMQHLARNATA
;
A
#
# COMPACT_ATOMS: atom_id res chain seq x y z
N MET A 1 -11.55 -0.94 24.05
CA MET A 1 -10.08 -1.08 24.08
C MET A 1 -9.47 -0.03 23.16
N PRO A 2 -8.37 0.65 23.52
CA PRO A 2 -7.91 1.80 22.76
C PRO A 2 -7.24 1.34 21.47
N ILE A 3 -7.70 1.95 20.37
CA ILE A 3 -7.21 1.78 19.01
C ILE A 3 -5.76 2.28 18.96
N ILE A 4 -4.81 1.41 18.67
CA ILE A 4 -3.42 1.81 18.39
C ILE A 4 -3.39 2.28 16.93
N LYS A 5 -3.27 3.60 16.72
CA LYS A 5 -3.36 4.26 15.41
C LYS A 5 -1.96 4.68 14.96
N THR A 6 -1.44 4.21 13.82
CA THR A 6 -0.19 4.76 13.32
C THR A 6 -0.45 6.13 12.67
N TYR A 7 0.00 7.20 13.33
CA TYR A 7 -0.14 8.57 12.86
C TYR A 7 1.07 8.98 12.02
N ARG A 8 0.81 9.77 10.97
CA ARG A 8 1.85 10.62 10.38
C ARG A 8 1.81 11.96 11.10
N VAL A 9 2.91 12.30 11.76
CA VAL A 9 3.02 13.58 12.46
C VAL A 9 3.54 14.65 11.51
N LYS A 10 2.77 15.73 11.36
CA LYS A 10 3.21 16.94 10.67
C LYS A 10 3.36 18.06 11.69
N ALA A 11 4.56 18.60 11.82
CA ALA A 11 4.84 19.77 12.64
C ALA A 11 5.03 20.98 11.73
N THR A 12 4.13 21.96 11.82
CA THR A 12 4.24 23.24 11.09
C THR A 12 4.73 24.30 12.06
N LYS A 13 5.91 24.86 11.81
CA LYS A 13 6.52 25.91 12.64
C LYS A 13 6.01 27.29 12.23
N SER A 14 5.87 28.19 13.19
CA SER A 14 5.65 29.61 12.93
C SER A 14 6.92 30.29 12.42
N ALA A 15 6.78 31.29 11.55
CA ALA A 15 7.89 31.93 10.84
C ALA A 15 8.81 32.78 11.73
N SER A 16 8.26 33.41 12.77
CA SER A 16 9.02 34.23 13.73
C SER A 16 8.25 34.34 15.06
N ILE A 17 8.96 34.33 16.18
CA ILE A 17 8.38 34.49 17.53
C ILE A 17 9.16 35.65 18.20
N PRO A 18 8.53 36.79 18.54
CA PRO A 18 9.22 38.04 18.86
C PRO A 18 10.27 37.98 20.00
N PHE A 19 10.09 37.08 20.97
CA PHE A 19 10.94 36.95 22.17
C PHE A 19 11.80 35.66 22.16
N VAL A 20 11.75 34.90 21.07
CA VAL A 20 12.51 33.64 20.90
C VAL A 20 13.51 33.81 19.76
N ARG A 21 14.79 33.81 20.12
CA ARG A 21 15.92 33.82 19.20
C ARG A 21 15.95 32.57 18.31
N ALA A 22 15.76 31.41 18.92
CA ALA A 22 15.73 30.13 18.23
C ALA A 22 14.98 29.09 19.03
N TRP A 23 14.47 28.06 18.36
CA TRP A 23 13.90 26.90 19.03
C TRP A 23 13.93 25.66 18.13
N HIS A 24 13.93 24.50 18.76
CA HIS A 24 13.98 23.21 18.09
C HIS A 24 12.96 22.24 18.71
N LEU A 25 12.46 21.32 17.90
CA LEU A 25 11.54 20.27 18.32
C LEU A 25 12.26 18.92 18.17
N ASP A 26 12.61 18.30 19.28
CA ASP A 26 13.23 16.97 19.31
C ASP A 26 12.19 15.88 19.00
N GLN A 27 11.00 16.03 19.57
CA GLN A 27 9.85 15.14 19.40
C GLN A 27 8.54 15.95 19.37
N PRO A 28 7.57 15.57 18.54
CA PRO A 28 7.66 14.57 17.48
C PRO A 28 8.47 15.09 16.28
N ARG A 29 9.22 14.21 15.61
CA ARG A 29 9.95 14.55 14.38
C ARG A 29 8.96 14.70 13.23
N ASN A 30 9.24 15.63 12.31
CA ASN A 30 8.42 15.79 11.13
C ASN A 30 8.42 14.50 10.29
N ASN A 31 7.25 14.07 9.83
CA ASN A 31 7.03 12.77 9.16
C ASN A 31 7.33 11.52 9.99
N GLN A 32 7.45 11.63 11.31
CA GLN A 32 7.56 10.46 12.18
C GLN A 32 6.32 9.58 12.04
N ARG A 33 6.55 8.27 11.90
CA ARG A 33 5.53 7.24 12.07
C ARG A 33 5.52 6.86 13.54
N SER A 34 4.42 7.11 14.23
CA SER A 34 4.25 6.70 15.62
C SER A 34 2.82 6.27 15.87
N GLU A 35 2.64 5.25 16.70
CA GLU A 35 1.34 4.80 17.16
C GLU A 35 0.64 5.79 18.08
N VAL A 36 1.43 6.62 18.79
CA VAL A 36 0.94 7.71 19.62
C VAL A 36 2.02 8.79 19.71
N ILE A 37 1.63 10.06 19.76
CA ILE A 37 2.54 11.12 20.22
C ILE A 37 2.53 11.06 21.74
N LYS A 38 3.58 10.53 22.36
CA LYS A 38 3.67 10.40 23.82
C LYS A 38 4.17 11.68 24.50
N GLU A 39 4.91 12.48 23.75
CA GLU A 39 5.69 13.60 24.27
C GLU A 39 5.87 14.67 23.18
N VAL A 40 5.84 15.93 23.60
CA VAL A 40 6.34 17.07 22.85
C VAL A 40 7.54 17.62 23.61
N SER A 41 8.71 17.59 22.98
CA SER A 41 9.95 18.03 23.60
C SER A 41 10.90 18.71 22.64
N GLY A 42 11.78 19.54 23.20
CA GLY A 42 12.71 20.33 22.43
C GLY A 42 13.38 21.42 23.26
N TRP A 43 13.84 22.44 22.55
CA TRP A 43 14.68 23.50 23.07
C TRP A 43 14.15 24.86 22.65
N VAL A 44 14.28 25.84 23.54
CA VAL A 44 13.94 27.24 23.26
C VAL A 44 15.04 28.15 23.79
N PHE A 45 15.35 29.19 23.02
CA PHE A 45 16.37 30.19 23.29
C PHE A 45 15.73 31.57 23.16
N THR A 46 15.76 32.37 24.23
CA THR A 46 15.18 33.72 24.25
C THR A 46 16.25 34.79 24.05
N GLU A 47 15.81 35.97 23.60
CA GLU A 47 16.64 37.18 23.48
C GLU A 47 16.25 38.16 24.60
N GLY A 48 17.22 38.67 25.38
CA GLY A 48 16.98 39.78 26.33
C GLY A 48 17.02 39.41 27.82
N GLN A 49 16.37 40.23 28.65
CA GLN A 49 16.39 40.11 30.10
C GLN A 49 15.65 38.86 30.61
N PRO A 50 16.05 38.29 31.77
CA PRO A 50 15.45 37.08 32.32
C PRO A 50 14.01 37.30 32.83
N GLY A 51 13.03 37.14 31.94
CA GLY A 51 11.62 36.96 32.30
C GLY A 51 11.20 35.49 32.32
N PRO A 52 10.09 35.14 33.01
CA PRO A 52 9.61 33.77 33.07
C PRO A 52 8.99 33.35 31.73
N LEU A 53 9.76 32.60 30.92
CA LEU A 53 9.22 31.89 29.76
C LEU A 53 8.46 30.64 30.24
N LEU A 54 7.24 30.45 29.74
CA LEU A 54 6.46 29.24 29.91
C LEU A 54 6.27 28.55 28.56
N VAL A 55 6.32 27.22 28.57
CA VAL A 55 5.93 26.39 27.44
C VAL A 55 4.58 25.76 27.75
N GLU A 56 3.59 26.07 26.94
CA GLU A 56 2.24 25.52 27.04
C GLU A 56 1.96 24.52 25.92
N LEU A 57 1.21 23.48 26.29
CA LEU A 57 0.66 22.51 25.36
C LEU A 57 -0.87 22.67 25.35
N HIS A 58 -1.42 23.03 24.19
CA HIS A 58 -2.87 23.02 23.99
C HIS A 58 -3.24 21.79 23.16
N VAL A 59 -4.11 20.95 23.68
CA VAL A 59 -4.57 19.71 23.04
C VAL A 59 -6.04 19.85 22.74
N ASP A 60 -6.41 19.64 21.47
CA ASP A 60 -7.79 19.69 20.99
C ASP A 60 -8.56 20.98 21.39
N GLY A 61 -7.83 22.08 21.61
CA GLY A 61 -8.38 23.38 21.97
C GLY A 61 -8.20 23.77 23.44
N GLU A 62 -7.89 22.82 24.32
CA GLU A 62 -7.75 23.03 25.76
C GLU A 62 -6.29 23.13 26.18
N ARG A 63 -5.98 24.00 27.15
CA ARG A 63 -4.65 24.06 27.75
C ARG A 63 -4.47 22.88 28.72
N VAL A 64 -3.55 21.98 28.40
CA VAL A 64 -3.32 20.75 29.18
C VAL A 64 -2.19 20.89 30.17
N GLN A 65 -1.11 21.58 29.80
CA GLN A 65 0.06 21.72 30.67
C GLN A 65 0.80 23.02 30.37
N SER A 66 1.40 23.61 31.42
CA SER A 66 2.31 24.74 31.36
C SER A 66 3.50 24.44 32.26
N CYS A 67 4.72 24.54 31.75
CA CYS A 67 5.92 24.38 32.57
C CYS A 67 6.99 25.41 32.19
N PRO A 68 7.76 25.91 33.18
CA PRO A 68 9.00 26.61 32.88
C PRO A 68 9.99 25.59 32.31
N PRO A 69 10.64 25.89 31.19
CA PRO A 69 11.64 25.00 30.63
C PRO A 69 12.85 24.99 31.58
N ASN A 70 13.34 23.81 31.94
CA ASN A 70 14.36 23.67 32.97
C ASN A 70 15.41 22.63 32.55
N ILE A 71 16.68 22.96 32.83
CA ILE A 71 17.95 22.25 32.58
C ILE A 71 18.85 23.05 31.60
N PRO A 72 19.93 23.68 32.10
CA PRO A 72 21.03 24.18 31.27
C PRO A 72 21.89 23.00 30.79
N VAL A 73 21.96 22.76 29.47
CA VAL A 73 22.89 21.79 28.88
C VAL A 73 23.70 22.44 27.74
N PRO A 74 25.05 22.48 27.82
CA PRO A 74 25.89 23.13 26.81
C PRO A 74 25.73 22.57 25.38
N LYS A 75 25.50 21.26 25.23
CA LYS A 75 25.52 20.58 23.91
C LYS A 75 24.38 20.96 22.95
N ALA A 76 23.26 21.52 23.46
CA ALA A 76 22.14 21.91 22.61
C ALA A 76 22.37 23.24 21.87
N ARG A 77 23.26 24.11 22.39
CA ARG A 77 23.57 25.42 21.80
C ARG A 77 24.16 25.28 20.41
N ARG A 78 25.21 24.46 20.24
CA ARG A 78 25.82 24.21 18.93
C ARG A 78 24.83 23.67 17.90
N ALA A 79 23.93 22.76 18.30
CA ALA A 79 22.97 22.15 17.39
C ALA A 79 21.87 23.11 16.90
N VAL A 80 21.49 24.10 17.72
CA VAL A 80 20.36 25.01 17.41
C VAL A 80 20.83 26.41 17.01
N LEU A 81 21.88 26.93 17.63
CA LEU A 81 22.43 28.27 17.40
C LEU A 81 23.73 28.27 16.57
N GLY A 82 24.34 27.11 16.34
CA GLY A 82 25.60 27.00 15.57
C GLY A 82 26.87 27.46 16.33
N SER A 83 26.77 27.78 17.62
CA SER A 83 27.89 28.21 18.48
C SER A 83 27.78 27.61 19.89
N ASP A 84 28.91 27.42 20.56
CA ASP A 84 28.97 27.07 21.98
C ASP A 84 29.12 28.28 22.90
N ASP A 85 29.52 29.45 22.37
CA ASP A 85 29.84 30.62 23.20
C ASP A 85 28.59 31.11 23.93
N PRO A 86 28.54 31.03 25.27
CA PRO A 86 27.39 31.48 26.04
C PRO A 86 27.35 33.02 26.07
N SER A 87 26.27 33.62 25.55
CA SER A 87 25.96 35.02 25.89
C SER A 87 25.46 35.07 27.34
N PRO A 88 25.84 36.07 28.15
CA PRO A 88 25.31 36.27 29.50
C PRO A 88 23.78 36.36 29.56
N ASN A 89 23.14 36.69 28.43
CA ASN A 89 21.70 36.87 28.30
C ASN A 89 20.97 35.70 27.62
N ASP A 90 21.68 34.63 27.24
CA ASP A 90 21.04 33.49 26.58
C ASP A 90 20.46 32.50 27.60
N ILE A 91 19.15 32.48 27.74
CA ILE A 91 18.46 31.42 28.49
C ILE A 91 18.27 30.24 27.55
N THR A 92 19.01 29.16 27.81
CA THR A 92 18.82 27.87 27.13
C THR A 92 17.94 26.99 28.00
N ALA A 93 16.78 26.60 27.48
CA ALA A 93 15.85 25.85 28.28
C ALA A 93 15.21 24.70 27.50
N ARG A 94 15.26 23.50 28.09
CA ARG A 94 14.61 22.30 27.57
C ARG A 94 13.17 22.24 28.03
N PHE A 95 12.26 21.87 27.13
CA PHE A 95 10.90 21.48 27.48
C PHE A 95 10.67 20.01 27.13
N SER A 96 9.88 19.33 27.95
CA SER A 96 9.36 17.99 27.69
C SER A 96 8.00 17.89 28.38
N ILE A 97 6.96 17.68 27.58
CA ILE A 97 5.58 17.68 28.04
C ILE A 97 4.93 16.41 27.53
N GLY A 98 4.35 15.63 28.46
CA GLY A 98 3.57 14.43 28.13
C GLY A 98 2.30 14.81 27.39
N VAL A 99 1.94 14.02 26.37
CA VAL A 99 0.74 14.25 25.58
C VAL A 99 -0.29 13.17 25.90
N PRO A 100 -1.57 13.53 26.14
CA PRO A 100 -2.65 12.55 26.26
C PRO A 100 -2.73 11.65 25.03
N LEU A 101 -2.87 10.34 25.23
CA LEU A 101 -2.87 9.36 24.14
C LEU A 101 -4.01 9.57 23.10
N SER A 102 -5.03 10.35 23.45
CA SER A 102 -6.19 10.68 22.62
C SER A 102 -6.02 11.93 21.73
N ALA A 103 -4.91 12.67 21.86
CA ALA A 103 -4.71 13.94 21.19
C ALA A 103 -4.72 13.83 19.65
N THR A 104 -5.52 14.65 18.97
CA THR A 104 -5.57 14.69 17.49
C THR A 104 -4.93 15.95 16.89
N SER A 105 -5.04 17.06 17.62
CA SER A 105 -4.41 18.33 17.30
C SER A 105 -3.71 18.89 18.53
N ILE A 106 -2.43 19.21 18.38
CA ILE A 106 -1.60 19.76 19.45
C ILE A 106 -1.05 21.11 18.97
N ARG A 107 -1.16 22.14 19.80
CA ARG A 107 -0.45 23.41 19.62
C ARG A 107 0.60 23.54 20.71
N LEU A 108 1.85 23.73 20.29
CA LEU A 108 2.93 24.17 21.15
C LEU A 108 2.89 25.70 21.19
N VAL A 109 2.79 26.25 22.39
CA VAL A 109 2.63 27.69 22.62
C VAL A 109 3.75 28.15 23.54
N PHE A 110 4.40 29.26 23.20
CA PHE A 110 5.36 29.92 24.08
C PHE A 110 4.69 31.16 24.67
N VAL A 111 4.83 31.31 25.99
CA VAL A 111 4.26 32.43 26.73
C VAL A 111 5.39 33.15 27.45
N TYR A 112 5.51 34.45 27.21
CA TYR A 112 6.48 35.32 27.85
C TYR A 112 5.77 36.60 28.27
N GLU A 113 5.82 36.91 29.58
CA GLU A 113 4.99 37.96 30.19
C GLU A 113 3.50 37.76 29.82
N ASP A 114 2.88 38.73 29.14
CA ASP A 114 1.48 38.68 28.69
C ASP A 114 1.32 38.27 27.21
N GLN A 115 2.42 37.90 26.54
CA GLN A 115 2.39 37.50 25.13
C GLN A 115 2.35 35.98 24.99
N SER A 116 1.36 35.48 24.26
CA SER A 116 1.19 34.06 23.93
C SER A 116 1.27 33.85 22.42
N VAL A 117 2.22 33.05 21.96
CA VAL A 117 2.46 32.80 20.53
C VAL A 117 2.50 31.30 20.26
N THR A 118 1.71 30.84 19.28
CA THR A 118 1.80 29.46 18.80
C THR A 118 3.12 29.26 18.07
N ALA A 119 3.98 28.39 18.60
CA ALA A 119 5.27 28.04 18.01
C ALA A 119 5.12 26.94 16.95
N ALA A 120 4.29 25.94 17.22
CA ALA A 120 4.06 24.82 16.32
C ALA A 120 2.61 24.34 16.34
N LYS A 121 2.09 23.97 15.17
CA LYS A 121 0.90 23.12 15.06
C LYS A 121 1.33 21.71 14.69
N ILE A 122 1.00 20.75 15.54
CA ILE A 122 1.30 19.34 15.38
C ILE A 122 -0.02 18.61 15.16
N THR A 123 -0.19 18.03 13.99
CA THR A 123 -1.40 17.26 13.64
C THR A 123 -1.06 15.80 13.46
N ALA A 124 -1.87 14.93 14.06
CA ALA A 124 -1.81 13.50 13.90
C ALA A 124 -2.99 13.06 13.00
N SER A 125 -2.75 12.84 11.71
CA SER A 125 -3.81 12.34 10.82
C SER A 125 -3.82 10.82 10.81
N ASN A 126 -4.98 10.23 11.07
CA ASN A 126 -5.24 8.81 10.81
C ASN A 126 -5.21 8.62 9.30
N THR A 127 -4.28 7.83 8.79
CA THR A 127 -4.41 7.28 7.44
C THR A 127 -4.61 5.79 7.60
N PHE A 128 -5.84 5.38 7.95
CA PHE A 128 -6.17 3.97 7.89
C PHE A 128 -6.07 3.54 6.44
N LYS A 129 -5.30 2.49 6.19
CA LYS A 129 -5.20 1.88 4.87
C LYS A 129 -6.34 0.90 4.55
N VAL A 130 -7.35 0.88 5.42
CA VAL A 130 -8.45 -0.07 5.43
C VAL A 130 -9.72 0.68 5.76
N GLN A 131 -10.79 0.39 5.05
CA GLN A 131 -12.15 0.83 5.38
C GLN A 131 -13.07 -0.37 5.56
N GLU A 132 -14.06 -0.23 6.43
CA GLU A 132 -15.09 -1.23 6.67
C GLU A 132 -16.29 -0.98 5.76
N GLY A 133 -16.72 -2.02 5.06
CA GLY A 133 -18.02 -2.09 4.40
C GLY A 133 -19.01 -2.94 5.20
N LEU A 134 -20.16 -3.23 4.58
CA LEU A 134 -21.25 -3.97 5.24
C LEU A 134 -20.83 -5.40 5.58
N GLY A 135 -21.37 -5.95 6.67
CA GLY A 135 -21.18 -7.37 7.02
C GLY A 135 -19.75 -7.78 7.41
N GLY A 136 -18.93 -6.81 7.83
CA GLY A 136 -17.55 -7.02 8.26
C GLY A 136 -16.55 -7.22 7.11
N TYR A 137 -16.90 -6.76 5.91
CA TYR A 137 -15.97 -6.75 4.79
C TYR A 137 -15.00 -5.58 4.93
N LEU A 138 -13.72 -5.83 4.70
CA LEU A 138 -12.67 -4.83 4.68
C LEU A 138 -12.26 -4.54 3.24
N PHE A 139 -12.01 -3.28 2.93
CA PHE A 139 -11.58 -2.81 1.62
C PHE A 139 -10.39 -1.85 1.75
N LEU A 140 -9.70 -1.57 0.64
CA LEU A 140 -8.62 -0.59 0.64
C LEU A 140 -9.16 0.82 0.85
N ASP A 141 -8.42 1.61 1.62
CA ASP A 141 -8.58 3.06 1.73
C ASP A 141 -7.20 3.71 1.84
N ASN A 142 -7.07 5.00 1.49
CA ASN A 142 -5.83 5.78 1.59
C ASN A 142 -4.56 5.04 1.13
N ASP A 143 -4.68 4.16 0.13
CA ASP A 143 -3.59 3.37 -0.41
C ASP A 143 -2.82 4.17 -1.47
N THR A 144 -1.59 3.75 -1.77
CA THR A 144 -0.73 4.47 -2.72
C THR A 144 -1.30 4.50 -4.13
N ASN A 145 -2.12 3.50 -4.50
CA ASN A 145 -2.73 3.41 -5.82
C ASN A 145 -4.04 4.21 -5.89
N LYS A 146 -4.51 4.79 -4.78
CA LYS A 146 -5.76 5.57 -4.72
C LYS A 146 -6.97 4.76 -5.21
N SER A 147 -7.14 3.55 -4.69
CA SER A 147 -8.13 2.58 -5.16
C SER A 147 -9.57 3.12 -5.07
N VAL A 148 -9.89 3.86 -4.00
CA VAL A 148 -11.20 4.54 -3.84
C VAL A 148 -11.43 5.55 -4.97
N ASP A 149 -10.41 6.34 -5.31
CA ASP A 149 -10.54 7.36 -6.34
C ASP A 149 -10.68 6.75 -7.74
N GLN A 150 -10.01 5.62 -8.00
CA GLN A 150 -10.19 4.86 -9.24
C GLN A 150 -11.62 4.30 -9.34
N PHE A 151 -12.12 3.66 -8.28
CA PHE A 151 -13.46 3.07 -8.26
C PHE A 151 -14.57 4.12 -8.38
N THR A 152 -14.42 5.26 -7.71
CA THR A 152 -15.40 6.36 -7.74
C THR A 152 -15.28 7.22 -9.01
N GLY A 153 -14.32 6.94 -9.90
CA GLY A 153 -14.09 7.72 -11.11
C GLY A 153 -13.50 9.12 -10.86
N ARG A 154 -12.97 9.39 -9.67
CA ARG A 154 -12.24 10.64 -9.36
C ARG A 154 -10.87 10.70 -10.05
N ILE A 155 -10.35 9.55 -10.46
CA ILE A 155 -9.18 9.43 -11.32
C ILE A 155 -9.61 8.78 -12.63
N THR A 156 -9.11 9.31 -13.73
CA THR A 156 -9.22 8.74 -15.07
C THR A 156 -7.82 8.54 -15.66
N LEU A 157 -7.72 7.81 -16.78
CA LEU A 157 -6.45 7.69 -17.48
C LEU A 157 -6.02 9.04 -18.08
N GLY A 158 -4.88 9.56 -17.62
CA GLY A 158 -4.23 10.69 -18.28
C GLY A 158 -3.67 10.31 -19.66
N THR A 159 -3.36 11.31 -20.50
CA THR A 159 -2.89 11.13 -21.88
C THR A 159 -1.75 10.12 -22.00
N GLN A 160 -0.71 10.25 -21.18
CA GLN A 160 0.44 9.34 -21.22
C GLN A 160 0.07 7.89 -20.88
N ALA A 161 -0.82 7.69 -19.90
CA ALA A 161 -1.27 6.36 -19.51
C ALA A 161 -2.11 5.72 -20.62
N ARG A 162 -2.97 6.52 -21.26
CA ARG A 162 -3.76 6.11 -22.42
C ARG A 162 -2.88 5.68 -23.59
N GLU A 163 -1.89 6.50 -23.98
CA GLU A 163 -0.94 6.15 -25.04
C GLU A 163 -0.18 4.85 -24.73
N GLY A 164 0.15 4.60 -23.46
CA GLY A 164 0.77 3.36 -23.02
C GLY A 164 -0.14 2.14 -23.25
N TRP A 165 -1.42 2.25 -22.90
CA TRP A 165 -2.41 1.20 -23.14
C TRP A 165 -2.70 0.96 -24.63
N GLU A 166 -2.79 2.03 -25.42
CA GLU A 166 -2.97 1.94 -26.88
C GLU A 166 -1.81 1.15 -27.53
N LYS A 167 -0.56 1.48 -27.16
CA LYS A 167 0.64 0.74 -27.59
C LYS A 167 0.64 -0.71 -27.11
N PHE A 168 0.17 -0.97 -25.89
CA PHE A 168 0.06 -2.32 -25.37
C PHE A 168 -0.91 -3.17 -26.22
N PHE A 169 -2.12 -2.66 -26.49
CA PHE A 169 -3.10 -3.38 -27.33
C PHE A 169 -2.65 -3.51 -28.79
N GLU A 170 -1.90 -2.54 -29.31
CA GLU A 170 -1.22 -2.65 -30.61
C GLU A 170 -0.19 -3.79 -30.62
N GLY A 171 0.61 -3.92 -29.55
CA GLY A 171 1.52 -5.05 -29.38
C GLY A 171 0.79 -6.40 -29.39
N LEU A 172 -0.37 -6.50 -28.73
CA LEU A 172 -1.19 -7.72 -28.77
C LEU A 172 -1.67 -8.02 -30.20
N ARG A 173 -2.12 -7.02 -30.97
CA ARG A 173 -2.55 -7.21 -32.36
C ARG A 173 -1.42 -7.70 -33.25
N HIS A 174 -0.20 -7.19 -33.05
CA HIS A 174 0.97 -7.68 -33.79
C HIS A 174 1.26 -9.16 -33.49
N LEU A 175 1.20 -9.56 -32.22
CA LEU A 175 1.35 -10.98 -31.85
C LEU A 175 0.28 -11.86 -32.50
N GLU A 176 -0.97 -11.40 -32.54
CA GLU A 176 -2.07 -12.10 -33.21
C GLU A 176 -1.86 -12.20 -34.73
N ALA A 177 -1.36 -11.14 -35.36
CA ALA A 177 -1.01 -11.14 -36.79
C ALA A 177 0.12 -12.15 -37.11
N ASP A 178 1.03 -12.38 -36.17
CA ASP A 178 2.10 -13.39 -36.27
C ASP A 178 1.62 -14.81 -35.92
N GLY A 179 0.32 -15.00 -35.67
CA GLY A 179 -0.32 -16.30 -35.44
C GLY A 179 -0.38 -16.74 -33.97
N ALA A 180 -0.06 -15.87 -33.01
CA ALA A 180 -0.26 -16.15 -31.59
C ALA A 180 -1.71 -15.90 -31.15
N ILE A 181 -2.09 -16.44 -30.00
CA ILE A 181 -3.33 -16.06 -29.28
C ILE A 181 -2.92 -15.25 -28.07
N ALA A 182 -3.26 -13.95 -28.05
CA ALA A 182 -2.81 -13.04 -27.00
C ALA A 182 -3.98 -12.18 -26.48
N LYS A 183 -4.37 -12.42 -25.23
CA LYS A 183 -5.50 -11.71 -24.58
C LYS A 183 -5.09 -11.16 -23.23
N LEU A 184 -5.71 -10.05 -22.84
CA LEU A 184 -5.56 -9.44 -21.52
C LEU A 184 -6.73 -9.86 -20.62
N MET A 185 -6.42 -10.31 -19.42
CA MET A 185 -7.39 -10.50 -18.35
C MET A 185 -7.11 -9.50 -17.22
N ILE A 186 -8.07 -8.61 -16.97
CA ILE A 186 -7.99 -7.65 -15.86
C ILE A 186 -8.76 -8.25 -14.69
N CYS A 187 -8.06 -8.65 -13.63
CA CYS A 187 -8.72 -9.14 -12.41
C CYS A 187 -9.60 -8.02 -11.81
N PRO A 188 -10.93 -8.24 -11.64
CA PRO A 188 -11.79 -7.27 -11.01
C PRO A 188 -11.30 -6.95 -9.60
N ALA A 189 -11.35 -5.67 -9.24
CA ALA A 189 -11.14 -5.26 -7.86
C ALA A 189 -12.22 -5.87 -6.96
N LYS A 190 -11.88 -6.17 -5.71
CA LYS A 190 -12.85 -6.66 -4.73
C LYS A 190 -14.01 -5.69 -4.56
N GLU A 191 -13.72 -4.39 -4.64
CA GLU A 191 -14.68 -3.28 -4.61
C GLU A 191 -15.73 -3.38 -5.72
N GLU A 192 -15.36 -3.89 -6.92
CA GLU A 192 -16.31 -4.12 -8.02
C GLU A 192 -17.20 -5.33 -7.73
N VAL A 193 -16.60 -6.44 -7.28
CA VAL A 193 -17.29 -7.71 -7.01
C VAL A 193 -18.26 -7.62 -5.84
N PHE A 194 -17.94 -6.79 -4.84
CA PHE A 194 -18.76 -6.54 -3.64
C PHE A 194 -19.26 -5.10 -3.59
N SER A 195 -19.63 -4.54 -4.74
CA SER A 195 -20.13 -3.16 -4.84
C SER A 195 -21.39 -2.89 -4.01
N ASP A 196 -22.17 -3.93 -3.70
CA ASP A 196 -23.33 -3.89 -2.79
C ASP A 196 -22.94 -3.79 -1.29
N LEU A 197 -21.72 -4.20 -0.94
CA LEU A 197 -21.18 -4.13 0.44
C LEU A 197 -20.17 -3.01 0.62
N TYR A 198 -19.69 -2.42 -0.48
CA TYR A 198 -18.70 -1.37 -0.50
C TYR A 198 -19.31 0.01 -0.15
N PRO A 199 -18.70 0.84 0.72
CA PRO A 199 -19.30 2.11 1.15
C PRO A 199 -19.33 3.20 0.08
N HIS A 200 -18.61 3.05 -1.03
CA HIS A 200 -18.59 4.04 -2.10
C HIS A 200 -19.43 3.58 -3.29
N LYS A 201 -20.00 4.55 -4.01
CA LYS A 201 -20.67 4.30 -5.28
C LYS A 201 -19.65 4.29 -6.41
N ARG A 202 -19.80 3.34 -7.32
CA ARG A 202 -18.97 3.26 -8.52
C ARG A 202 -19.17 4.51 -9.38
N GLY A 203 -18.08 5.03 -9.92
CA GLY A 203 -18.13 6.11 -10.90
C GLY A 203 -18.79 5.68 -12.20
N VAL A 204 -19.29 6.66 -12.97
CA VAL A 204 -19.84 6.43 -14.32
C VAL A 204 -18.75 5.96 -15.30
N SER A 205 -17.51 6.44 -15.10
CA SER A 205 -16.34 6.02 -15.85
C SER A 205 -15.16 5.90 -14.90
N THR A 206 -14.50 4.76 -14.93
CA THR A 206 -13.32 4.42 -14.12
C THR A 206 -12.09 4.25 -15.03
N PRO A 207 -10.87 4.21 -14.47
CA PRO A 207 -9.69 3.89 -15.26
C PRO A 207 -9.79 2.52 -15.95
N VAL A 208 -10.42 1.53 -15.32
CA VAL A 208 -10.64 0.21 -15.92
C VAL A 208 -11.57 0.32 -17.12
N ASP A 209 -12.67 1.08 -17.01
CA ASP A 209 -13.56 1.33 -18.16
C ASP A 209 -12.78 1.97 -19.32
N ASN A 210 -11.92 2.95 -19.01
CA ASN A 210 -11.08 3.57 -20.04
C ASN A 210 -10.09 2.59 -20.68
N VAL A 211 -9.52 1.62 -19.95
CA VAL A 211 -8.69 0.56 -20.53
C VAL A 211 -9.54 -0.36 -21.41
N VAL A 212 -10.74 -0.71 -20.95
CA VAL A 212 -11.67 -1.57 -21.70
C VAL A 212 -12.07 -0.94 -23.03
N ASP A 213 -12.36 0.36 -23.04
CA ASP A 213 -12.72 1.12 -24.23
C ASP A 213 -11.59 1.18 -25.29
N LEU A 214 -10.34 1.00 -24.88
CA LEU A 214 -9.17 0.99 -25.79
C LEU A 214 -8.90 -0.38 -26.41
N ALA A 215 -9.48 -1.45 -25.85
CA ALA A 215 -9.24 -2.79 -26.34
C ALA A 215 -9.98 -3.06 -27.65
N GLY A 216 -9.29 -3.71 -28.58
CA GLY A 216 -9.92 -4.22 -29.79
C GLY A 216 -10.84 -5.42 -29.51
N PRO A 217 -11.72 -5.78 -30.47
CA PRO A 217 -12.58 -6.96 -30.36
C PRO A 217 -11.79 -8.22 -30.02
N GLY A 218 -12.20 -8.94 -28.97
CA GLY A 218 -11.60 -10.22 -28.58
C GLY A 218 -10.28 -10.14 -27.79
N GLN A 219 -9.71 -8.94 -27.59
CA GLN A 219 -8.45 -8.77 -26.86
C GLN A 219 -8.60 -8.85 -25.34
N LEU A 220 -9.82 -8.75 -24.81
CA LEU A 220 -10.12 -8.84 -23.38
C LEU A 220 -10.82 -10.14 -23.01
N VAL A 221 -10.51 -10.61 -21.80
CA VAL A 221 -11.18 -11.73 -21.16
C VAL A 221 -12.06 -11.21 -20.02
N ASP A 222 -13.37 -11.21 -20.25
CA ASP A 222 -14.35 -10.97 -19.20
C ASP A 222 -14.56 -12.23 -18.35
N HIS A 223 -14.37 -12.08 -17.05
CA HIS A 223 -14.62 -13.12 -16.05
C HIS A 223 -15.35 -12.57 -14.81
N PHE A 224 -15.87 -11.34 -14.88
CA PHE A 224 -16.54 -10.70 -13.75
C PHE A 224 -17.76 -11.51 -13.31
N GLY A 225 -18.59 -11.97 -14.26
CA GLY A 225 -19.77 -12.79 -13.95
C GLY A 225 -19.43 -14.11 -13.27
N ALA A 226 -18.40 -14.81 -13.76
CA ALA A 226 -17.96 -16.09 -13.20
C ALA A 226 -17.43 -15.94 -11.77
N LEU A 227 -16.66 -14.87 -11.52
CA LEU A 227 -16.11 -14.56 -10.20
C LEU A 227 -17.20 -14.09 -9.23
N SER A 228 -18.09 -13.21 -9.67
CA SER A 228 -19.17 -12.63 -8.87
C SER A 228 -20.19 -13.68 -8.43
N ALA A 229 -20.49 -14.68 -9.28
CA ALA A 229 -21.38 -15.80 -8.93
C ALA A 229 -20.86 -16.66 -7.77
N LYS A 230 -19.57 -16.54 -7.43
CA LYS A 230 -18.90 -17.26 -6.33
C LYS A 230 -18.09 -16.33 -5.44
N ARG A 231 -18.50 -15.06 -5.35
CA ARG A 231 -17.69 -13.99 -4.75
C ARG A 231 -17.20 -14.29 -3.33
N GLU A 232 -18.03 -14.90 -2.47
CA GLU A 232 -17.68 -15.21 -1.07
C GLU A 232 -16.62 -16.31 -0.96
N ALA A 233 -16.58 -17.23 -1.94
CA ALA A 233 -15.52 -18.23 -2.03
C ALA A 233 -14.27 -17.65 -2.72
N ALA A 234 -14.48 -16.74 -3.67
CA ALA A 234 -13.43 -16.11 -4.46
C ALA A 234 -12.64 -15.03 -3.71
N PHE A 235 -13.20 -14.40 -2.69
CA PHE A 235 -12.50 -13.39 -1.88
C PHE A 235 -12.81 -13.54 -0.40
N SER A 236 -11.79 -13.36 0.42
CA SER A 236 -11.98 -13.26 1.87
C SER A 236 -12.53 -11.88 2.26
N LYS A 237 -13.29 -11.83 3.36
CA LYS A 237 -13.77 -10.56 3.94
C LYS A 237 -12.63 -9.61 4.27
N ILE A 238 -11.46 -10.12 4.63
CA ILE A 238 -10.38 -9.34 5.26
C ILE A 238 -9.12 -9.19 4.38
N ASP A 239 -9.21 -9.49 3.09
CA ASP A 239 -8.08 -9.43 2.16
C ASP A 239 -8.50 -8.75 0.86
N THR A 240 -7.52 -8.20 0.15
CA THR A 240 -7.67 -7.58 -1.17
C THR A 240 -7.55 -8.59 -2.31
N HIS A 241 -6.82 -9.68 -2.10
CA HIS A 241 -6.59 -10.69 -3.13
C HIS A 241 -7.75 -11.69 -3.19
N TRP A 242 -7.93 -12.26 -4.38
CA TRP A 242 -8.73 -13.47 -4.52
C TRP A 242 -8.11 -14.65 -3.75
N SER A 243 -8.95 -15.62 -3.41
CA SER A 243 -8.53 -16.93 -2.89
C SER A 243 -7.95 -17.81 -4.01
N ASP A 244 -7.37 -18.95 -3.67
CA ASP A 244 -6.91 -19.92 -4.68
C ASP A 244 -8.09 -20.41 -5.54
N TYR A 245 -9.27 -20.52 -4.94
CA TYR A 245 -10.50 -20.83 -5.66
C TYR A 245 -10.91 -19.73 -6.65
N GLY A 246 -10.82 -18.46 -6.24
CA GLY A 246 -11.06 -17.32 -7.12
C GLY A 246 -10.07 -17.27 -8.29
N ALA A 247 -8.79 -17.53 -8.01
CA ALA A 247 -7.74 -17.64 -9.02
C ALA A 247 -8.02 -18.79 -10.01
N ARG A 248 -8.51 -19.94 -9.51
CA ARG A 248 -8.92 -21.08 -10.36
C ARG A 248 -10.10 -20.75 -11.26
N ILE A 249 -11.06 -19.94 -10.81
CA ILE A 249 -12.15 -19.44 -11.67
C ILE A 249 -11.57 -18.57 -12.80
N GLY A 250 -10.74 -17.58 -12.46
CA GLY A 250 -10.09 -16.72 -13.46
C GLY A 250 -9.26 -17.51 -14.47
N ALA A 251 -8.50 -18.50 -13.98
CA ALA A 251 -7.72 -19.42 -14.80
C ALA A 251 -8.59 -20.17 -15.82
N ALA A 252 -9.70 -20.74 -15.38
CA ALA A 252 -10.60 -21.52 -16.24
C ALA A 252 -11.18 -20.65 -17.36
N VAL A 253 -11.65 -19.44 -17.01
CA VAL A 253 -12.20 -18.50 -18.00
C VAL A 253 -11.11 -18.06 -18.99
N TYR A 254 -9.91 -17.77 -18.51
CA TYR A 254 -8.79 -17.42 -19.37
C TYR A 254 -8.43 -18.55 -20.34
N LEU A 255 -8.23 -19.78 -19.84
CA LEU A 255 -7.91 -20.96 -20.66
C LEU A 255 -8.98 -21.19 -21.74
N GLN A 256 -10.26 -21.09 -21.37
CA GLN A 256 -11.34 -21.18 -22.34
C GLN A 256 -11.23 -20.10 -23.42
N SER A 257 -10.94 -18.86 -23.02
CA SER A 257 -10.86 -17.72 -23.93
C SER A 257 -9.73 -17.84 -24.97
N VAL A 258 -8.67 -18.59 -24.67
CA VAL A 258 -7.50 -18.80 -25.55
C VAL A 258 -7.52 -20.16 -26.25
N GLY A 259 -8.66 -20.87 -26.25
CA GLY A 259 -8.81 -22.16 -26.94
C GLY A 259 -8.23 -23.36 -26.20
N LEU A 260 -7.87 -23.21 -24.92
CA LEU A 260 -7.29 -24.24 -24.06
C LEU A 260 -8.32 -24.76 -23.05
N ALA A 261 -9.60 -24.78 -23.40
CA ALA A 261 -10.68 -25.20 -22.50
C ALA A 261 -10.49 -26.63 -21.95
N SER A 262 -9.89 -27.53 -22.74
CA SER A 262 -9.55 -28.90 -22.29
C SER A 262 -8.58 -28.92 -21.11
N PHE A 263 -7.78 -27.87 -20.93
CA PHE A 263 -6.89 -27.75 -19.77
C PHE A 263 -7.61 -27.26 -18.51
N ALA A 264 -8.86 -26.81 -18.60
CA ALA A 264 -9.62 -26.42 -17.41
C ALA A 264 -9.92 -27.62 -16.49
N SER A 265 -10.05 -28.84 -17.04
CA SER A 265 -10.20 -30.08 -16.24
C SER A 265 -8.95 -30.46 -15.49
N HIS A 266 -7.81 -29.90 -15.89
CA HIS A 266 -6.57 -30.07 -15.17
C HIS A 266 -6.58 -29.22 -13.91
N LEU A 267 -7.07 -27.98 -13.92
CA LEU A 267 -7.06 -27.09 -12.75
C LEU A 267 -7.54 -27.74 -11.43
N PRO A 268 -7.00 -27.31 -10.28
CA PRO A 268 -7.38 -27.88 -8.99
C PRO A 268 -8.89 -27.86 -8.74
N THR A 269 -9.35 -28.87 -8.02
CA THR A 269 -10.76 -29.12 -7.71
C THR A 269 -11.02 -29.28 -6.21
N SER A 270 -9.99 -29.56 -5.41
CA SER A 270 -10.09 -29.69 -3.96
C SER A 270 -9.57 -28.44 -3.27
N PHE A 271 -10.45 -27.84 -2.46
CA PHE A 271 -10.10 -26.66 -1.68
C PHE A 271 -10.61 -26.82 -0.26
N LYS A 272 -9.92 -26.19 0.69
CA LYS A 272 -10.28 -26.20 2.09
C LYS A 272 -10.28 -24.80 2.67
N ASP A 273 -11.11 -24.63 3.69
CA ASP A 273 -11.09 -23.43 4.50
C ASP A 273 -9.78 -23.34 5.27
N HIS A 274 -9.12 -22.20 5.15
CA HIS A 274 -7.95 -21.87 5.95
C HIS A 274 -8.13 -20.49 6.57
N ARG A 275 -7.99 -20.44 7.90
CA ARG A 275 -8.13 -19.20 8.67
C ARG A 275 -6.77 -18.58 8.88
N ARG A 276 -6.59 -17.34 8.40
CA ARG A 276 -5.36 -16.56 8.57
C ARG A 276 -5.67 -15.07 8.68
N PHE A 277 -4.65 -14.29 9.02
CA PHE A 277 -4.70 -12.84 8.87
C PHE A 277 -4.47 -12.51 7.39
N GLY A 278 -5.44 -11.86 6.78
CA GLY A 278 -5.34 -11.28 5.44
C GLY A 278 -4.61 -9.94 5.48
N ASP A 279 -4.28 -9.40 4.31
CA ASP A 279 -3.50 -8.17 4.20
C ASP A 279 -4.21 -6.95 4.81
N LEU A 280 -5.56 -6.90 4.79
CA LEU A 280 -6.35 -5.86 5.45
C LEU A 280 -6.61 -6.20 6.92
N GLY A 281 -6.99 -7.45 7.21
CA GLY A 281 -7.24 -7.91 8.57
C GLY A 281 -6.05 -7.76 9.51
N GLY A 282 -4.83 -7.97 9.00
CA GLY A 282 -3.58 -7.75 9.74
C GLY A 282 -3.27 -6.27 10.02
N LYS A 283 -3.90 -5.33 9.30
CA LYS A 283 -3.79 -3.88 9.51
C LYS A 283 -4.85 -3.35 10.50
N MET A 284 -5.80 -4.18 10.93
CA MET A 284 -6.83 -3.82 11.92
C MET A 284 -6.27 -3.90 13.35
N THR A 285 -6.88 -3.14 14.27
CA THR A 285 -6.60 -3.20 15.71
C THR A 285 -7.90 -3.35 16.50
N PRO A 286 -8.20 -4.53 17.10
CA PRO A 286 -7.39 -5.75 17.05
C PRO A 286 -7.34 -6.34 15.64
N GLN A 287 -6.28 -7.11 15.36
CA GLN A 287 -6.16 -7.80 14.08
C GLN A 287 -7.34 -8.75 13.88
N GLN A 288 -7.85 -8.79 12.64
CA GLN A 288 -8.96 -9.64 12.26
C GLN A 288 -8.46 -10.78 11.38
N SER A 289 -8.81 -12.02 11.72
CA SER A 289 -8.60 -13.18 10.86
C SER A 289 -9.88 -13.55 10.14
N GLY A 290 -9.74 -14.19 8.98
CA GLY A 290 -10.84 -14.59 8.13
C GLY A 290 -10.53 -15.87 7.39
N THR A 291 -11.56 -16.43 6.78
CA THR A 291 -11.48 -17.69 6.03
C THR A 291 -11.11 -17.41 4.58
N PHE A 292 -10.26 -18.27 4.03
CA PHE A 292 -9.86 -18.31 2.63
C PHE A 292 -10.08 -19.73 2.12
N LEU A 293 -10.64 -19.87 0.92
CA LEU A 293 -10.70 -21.15 0.24
C LEU A 293 -9.36 -21.38 -0.49
N VAL A 294 -8.47 -22.12 0.17
CA VAL A 294 -7.12 -22.40 -0.34
C VAL A 294 -7.04 -23.80 -0.93
N LEU A 295 -6.10 -24.01 -1.84
CA LEU A 295 -5.83 -25.32 -2.42
C LEU A 295 -5.59 -26.35 -1.33
N ASP A 296 -6.22 -27.53 -1.44
CA ASP A 296 -5.97 -28.62 -0.53
C ASP A 296 -4.55 -29.19 -0.76
N PRO A 297 -3.65 -29.17 0.24
CA PRO A 297 -2.32 -29.75 0.11
C PRO A 297 -2.33 -31.25 -0.20
N ALA A 298 -3.42 -31.96 0.10
CA ALA A 298 -3.59 -33.37 -0.25
C ALA A 298 -3.92 -33.57 -1.73
N GLU A 299 -4.35 -32.53 -2.45
CA GLU A 299 -4.53 -32.61 -3.89
C GLU A 299 -3.15 -32.73 -4.54
N HIS A 300 -2.90 -33.86 -5.19
CA HIS A 300 -1.74 -34.02 -6.05
C HIS A 300 -1.91 -33.12 -7.26
N VAL A 301 -1.36 -31.90 -7.13
CA VAL A 301 -1.35 -30.89 -8.17
C VAL A 301 -0.57 -31.45 -9.35
N ARG A 302 -1.27 -31.87 -10.41
CA ARG A 302 -0.64 -32.05 -11.72
C ARG A 302 -0.05 -30.70 -12.11
N GLN A 303 1.12 -30.67 -12.74
CA GLN A 303 1.84 -29.42 -13.02
C GLN A 303 0.95 -28.46 -13.83
N TYR A 304 0.45 -27.39 -13.21
CA TYR A 304 -0.33 -26.37 -13.90
C TYR A 304 0.54 -25.16 -14.22
N VAL A 305 0.25 -24.52 -15.36
CA VAL A 305 0.79 -23.21 -15.73
C VAL A 305 -0.31 -22.18 -15.45
N LEU A 306 -0.18 -21.42 -14.36
CA LEU A 306 -1.05 -20.28 -14.08
C LEU A 306 -0.21 -19.00 -14.04
N CYS A 307 -0.52 -18.06 -14.92
CA CYS A 307 0.18 -16.79 -15.08
C CYS A 307 -0.49 -15.72 -14.20
N GLN A 308 0.26 -15.11 -13.27
CA GLN A 308 -0.18 -13.94 -12.51
C GLN A 308 0.88 -12.83 -12.62
N THR A 309 0.51 -11.67 -13.16
CA THR A 309 1.43 -10.59 -13.49
C THR A 309 1.66 -9.63 -12.31
N ASN A 310 2.68 -9.93 -11.51
CA ASN A 310 3.39 -8.98 -10.65
C ASN A 310 4.91 -9.25 -10.64
N GLN A 311 5.48 -9.47 -11.84
CA GLN A 311 6.90 -9.86 -12.08
C GLN A 311 7.28 -11.29 -11.64
N ARG A 312 6.30 -12.17 -11.41
CA ARG A 312 6.55 -13.60 -11.20
C ARG A 312 6.25 -14.37 -12.48
N PHE A 313 7.28 -14.61 -13.29
CA PHE A 313 7.22 -15.62 -14.33
C PHE A 313 7.57 -16.98 -13.71
N VAL A 314 6.72 -17.99 -13.89
CA VAL A 314 7.09 -19.36 -13.53
C VAL A 314 6.76 -20.29 -14.69
N THR A 315 7.81 -20.85 -15.28
CA THR A 315 7.69 -22.07 -16.08
C THR A 315 8.08 -23.26 -15.20
N GLY A 316 7.10 -24.14 -14.94
CA GLY A 316 7.28 -25.48 -14.36
C GLY A 316 7.77 -25.56 -12.91
N ALA A 317 6.96 -25.20 -11.90
CA ALA A 317 7.34 -25.40 -10.51
C ALA A 317 6.22 -25.95 -9.59
N PRO A 318 6.57 -26.87 -8.67
CA PRO A 318 5.70 -27.39 -7.61
C PRO A 318 5.46 -26.37 -6.49
N LEU A 319 4.56 -26.73 -5.56
CA LEU A 319 4.08 -25.99 -4.40
C LEU A 319 5.04 -24.96 -3.79
N VAL A 320 4.45 -23.81 -3.43
CA VAL A 320 5.04 -22.67 -2.73
C VAL A 320 5.73 -23.13 -1.43
N ASN A 321 7.04 -23.32 -1.48
CA ASN A 321 7.94 -23.16 -0.35
C ASN A 321 9.18 -22.35 -0.77
N GLU A 322 9.87 -21.78 0.20
CA GLU A 322 10.94 -20.75 0.14
C GLU A 322 12.10 -21.01 -0.84
N ASP A 323 12.17 -22.21 -1.42
CA ASP A 323 13.26 -22.66 -2.30
C ASP A 323 13.22 -22.04 -3.72
N LEU A 324 12.08 -21.48 -4.14
CA LEU A 324 11.94 -20.86 -5.46
C LEU A 324 12.70 -19.53 -5.58
N GLU A 325 12.73 -18.72 -4.52
CA GLU A 325 13.43 -17.43 -4.50
C GLU A 325 14.96 -17.59 -4.61
N ALA A 326 15.49 -18.64 -3.94
CA ALA A 326 16.90 -19.00 -4.00
C ALA A 326 17.31 -19.57 -5.38
N LYS A 327 16.43 -20.35 -6.02
CA LYS A 327 16.66 -20.87 -7.39
C LYS A 327 16.53 -19.78 -8.45
N LEU A 328 15.62 -18.82 -8.29
CA LEU A 328 15.45 -17.70 -9.22
C LEU A 328 16.64 -16.74 -9.19
N SER A 329 17.12 -16.40 -7.99
CA SER A 329 18.30 -15.54 -7.80
C SER A 329 19.53 -16.10 -8.50
N ARG A 330 19.70 -17.43 -8.44
CA ARG A 330 20.81 -18.13 -9.09
C ARG A 330 20.69 -18.12 -10.63
N LYS A 331 19.47 -18.23 -11.16
CA LYS A 331 19.20 -18.25 -12.61
C LYS A 331 19.24 -16.85 -13.24
N LEU A 332 18.79 -15.82 -12.52
CA LEU A 332 18.89 -14.41 -12.95
C LEU A 332 20.35 -13.93 -12.97
N GLN A 333 21.20 -14.41 -12.06
CA GLN A 333 22.66 -14.20 -12.13
C GLN A 333 23.29 -14.84 -13.38
N THR A 334 22.70 -15.92 -13.90
CA THR A 334 23.17 -16.58 -15.13
C THR A 334 22.68 -15.87 -16.39
N VAL A 335 21.46 -15.33 -16.38
CA VAL A 335 20.85 -14.63 -17.53
C VAL A 335 21.31 -13.17 -17.65
N GLY A 336 21.65 -12.52 -16.53
CA GLY A 336 22.26 -11.18 -16.53
C GLY A 336 23.65 -11.09 -17.17
N ALA A 337 24.20 -12.22 -17.64
CA ALA A 337 25.47 -12.29 -18.35
C ALA A 337 25.33 -12.39 -19.89
N ILE A 338 24.11 -12.37 -20.44
CA ILE A 338 23.90 -12.42 -21.90
C ILE A 338 23.00 -11.25 -22.32
N ASP A 339 23.57 -10.37 -23.14
CA ASP A 339 22.89 -9.27 -23.82
C ASP A 339 21.59 -9.72 -24.52
N GLN A 340 20.69 -8.75 -24.71
CA GLN A 340 19.28 -8.90 -25.08
C GLN A 340 18.96 -10.07 -26.05
N PRO A 341 17.90 -10.87 -25.76
CA PRO A 341 17.56 -12.01 -26.61
C PRO A 341 17.01 -11.52 -27.95
N THR A 342 17.72 -11.88 -29.02
CA THR A 342 17.28 -11.69 -30.41
C THR A 342 16.01 -12.51 -30.70
N ALA A 343 15.26 -12.13 -31.75
CA ALA A 343 14.02 -12.80 -32.16
C ALA A 343 14.17 -14.32 -32.36
N ALA A 344 15.36 -14.79 -32.76
CA ALA A 344 15.68 -16.22 -32.89
C ALA A 344 15.69 -16.95 -31.54
N GLY A 345 16.17 -16.31 -30.46
CA GLY A 345 16.18 -16.89 -29.11
C GLY A 345 14.79 -17.06 -28.50
N LYS A 346 13.86 -16.16 -28.86
CA LYS A 346 12.45 -16.29 -28.45
C LYS A 346 11.77 -17.47 -29.15
N ASN A 347 11.98 -17.65 -30.46
CA ASN A 347 11.38 -18.75 -31.21
C ASN A 347 11.89 -20.12 -30.76
N ALA A 348 13.16 -20.23 -30.39
CA ALA A 348 13.72 -21.46 -29.82
C ALA A 348 13.08 -21.83 -28.48
N PHE A 349 12.88 -20.85 -27.59
CA PHE A 349 12.22 -21.05 -26.31
C PHE A 349 10.75 -21.50 -26.47
N TYR A 350 10.01 -20.89 -27.39
CA TYR A 350 8.63 -21.30 -27.68
C TYR A 350 8.55 -22.70 -28.29
N ALA A 351 9.44 -23.06 -29.21
CA ALA A 351 9.48 -24.40 -29.80
C ALA A 351 9.80 -25.49 -28.74
N GLU A 352 10.73 -25.21 -27.84
CA GLU A 352 11.13 -26.12 -26.77
C GLU A 352 10.02 -26.30 -25.73
N LEU A 353 9.33 -25.20 -25.37
CA LEU A 353 8.16 -25.23 -24.50
C LEU A 353 7.02 -26.06 -25.12
N MET A 354 6.72 -25.87 -26.41
CA MET A 354 5.67 -26.62 -27.08
C MET A 354 6.00 -28.12 -27.21
N GLN A 355 7.27 -28.49 -27.44
CA GLN A 355 7.71 -29.88 -27.41
C GLN A 355 7.66 -30.50 -26.01
N HIS A 356 7.94 -29.73 -24.96
CA HIS A 356 7.82 -30.20 -23.59
C HIS A 356 6.34 -30.45 -23.21
N LEU A 357 5.44 -29.54 -23.60
CA LEU A 357 4.00 -29.70 -23.39
C LEU A 357 3.42 -30.88 -24.19
N ALA A 358 3.85 -31.08 -25.43
CA ALA A 358 3.42 -32.20 -26.26
C ALA A 358 3.82 -33.57 -25.68
N ARG A 359 5.02 -33.67 -25.09
CA ARG A 359 5.51 -34.90 -24.45
C ARG A 359 4.75 -35.27 -23.17
N ASN A 360 4.24 -34.27 -22.45
CA ASN A 360 3.55 -34.45 -21.19
C ASN A 360 2.02 -34.52 -21.34
N ALA A 361 1.47 -34.32 -22.55
CA ALA A 361 0.05 -34.48 -22.84
C ALA A 361 -0.36 -35.94 -23.15
N THR A 362 0.62 -36.83 -23.38
CA THR A 362 0.40 -38.25 -23.69
C THR A 362 0.72 -39.21 -22.53
N ALA A 363 0.94 -38.70 -21.33
CA ALA A 363 1.12 -39.46 -20.08
C ALA A 363 0.08 -39.00 -19.06
#